data_AF-F3NB74-F1
#
_entry.id   AF-F3NB74-F1
#
_cell.length_a   1.000
_cell.length_b   1.000
_cell.length_c   1.000
_cell.angle_alpha   90.00
_cell.angle_beta   90.00
_cell.angle_gamma   90.00
#
_symmetry.space_group_name_H-M   'P 1'
#
loop_
_entity.id
_entity.type
_entity.pdbx_description
1 polymer ?
#
loop_
_entity_poly.entity_id
_entity_poly.type
_entity_poly.pdbx_seq_one_letter_code
_entity_poly.pdbx_strand_id
1 'polypeptide(L)'
;MRDAVALDELTPLYETAARTAPRRLFAHVSDGTLRELGIDDQVLRAARSFVDKAQLEAFSTQLPEDQLEVLQYLAEGFGPEEVYRDVVAVRRPADAPAEPVEDLATVIANTSARIRLVTGPRELEEALEKPFAAWRVFLHPSQRRVAHRVSYGGPVQVTGGPGTGKTVAALHRVKHLLGRSPEGRVLLTTYTNALAAGLREILGLLLDGDEELLARVDVTTVDAYAHGVVRARSASVPKPAGDREQRQLWEKTVKQLGSPFTARFLAQEYRHVVLGQDLRDLDAYLGASRRGRGTGLGAARRPPP
;
A
#
# COMPACT_ATOMS: atom_id res chain seq x y z
N MET A 1 -1.39 27.10 4.76
CA MET A 1 -1.42 28.56 4.61
C MET A 1 -0.49 28.85 3.45
N ARG A 2 -1.04 29.32 2.33
CA ARG A 2 -0.32 29.56 1.07
C ARG A 2 0.75 30.62 1.30
N ASP A 3 2.02 30.29 1.05
CA ASP A 3 3.11 31.26 1.11
C ASP A 3 3.37 31.80 -0.31
N ALA A 4 2.37 32.52 -0.83
CA ALA A 4 2.36 33.01 -2.22
C ALA A 4 3.57 33.90 -2.54
N VAL A 5 4.13 34.57 -1.52
CA VAL A 5 5.31 35.44 -1.65
C VAL A 5 6.58 34.61 -1.84
N ALA A 6 6.77 33.54 -1.06
CA ALA A 6 7.93 32.65 -1.18
C ALA A 6 7.98 31.90 -2.52
N LEU A 7 6.82 31.54 -3.07
CA LEU A 7 6.73 30.90 -4.38
C LEU A 7 7.16 31.87 -5.50
N ASP A 8 6.77 33.14 -5.43
CA ASP A 8 7.11 34.16 -6.44
C ASP A 8 8.59 34.61 -6.35
N GLU A 9 9.20 34.55 -5.17
CA GLU A 9 10.64 34.85 -4.96
C GLU A 9 11.57 33.73 -5.45
N LEU A 10 11.18 32.46 -5.30
CA LEU A 10 12.01 31.31 -5.65
C LEU A 10 11.86 30.89 -7.12
N THR A 11 10.69 31.12 -7.74
CA THR A 11 10.41 30.74 -9.13
C THR A 11 11.41 31.33 -10.15
N PRO A 12 11.84 32.60 -10.08
CA PRO A 12 12.81 33.19 -11.02
C PRO A 12 14.18 32.50 -11.04
N LEU A 13 14.62 31.95 -9.89
CA LEU A 13 15.89 31.22 -9.77
C LEU A 13 15.85 29.92 -10.58
N TYR A 14 14.72 29.21 -10.53
CA TYR A 14 14.52 27.97 -11.27
C TYR A 14 14.12 28.22 -12.73
N GLU A 15 13.43 29.32 -13.06
CA GLU A 15 13.19 29.74 -14.44
C GLU A 15 14.49 29.93 -15.23
N THR A 16 15.53 30.45 -14.57
CA THR A 16 16.86 30.63 -15.18
C THR A 16 17.54 29.29 -15.45
N ALA A 17 17.49 28.35 -14.50
CA ALA A 17 18.01 27.00 -14.66
C ALA A 17 17.23 26.15 -15.69
N ALA A 18 15.92 26.35 -15.78
CA ALA A 18 15.01 25.65 -16.70
C ALA A 18 15.13 26.11 -18.16
N ARG A 19 15.71 27.29 -18.42
CA ARG A 19 16.01 27.77 -19.78
C ARG A 19 17.15 26.99 -20.43
N THR A 20 18.05 26.43 -19.64
CA THR A 20 19.21 25.64 -20.11
C THR A 20 19.00 24.13 -20.04
N ALA A 21 17.88 23.66 -19.50
CA ALA A 21 17.60 22.24 -19.32
C ALA A 21 17.02 21.58 -20.58
N PRO A 22 17.48 20.36 -20.96
CA PRO A 22 17.06 19.71 -22.20
C PRO A 22 15.61 19.18 -22.17
N ARG A 23 15.06 18.87 -20.99
CA ARG A 23 13.65 18.49 -20.80
C ARG A 23 13.15 19.04 -19.46
N ARG A 24 11.87 19.42 -19.43
CA ARG A 24 11.17 19.85 -18.21
C ARG A 24 10.24 18.75 -17.73
N LEU A 25 10.01 18.67 -16.43
CA LEU A 25 9.26 17.61 -15.78
C LEU A 25 7.84 17.48 -16.36
N PHE A 26 7.15 18.61 -16.54
CA PHE A 26 5.76 18.64 -17.03
C PHE A 26 5.61 19.02 -18.51
N ALA A 27 6.69 19.00 -19.30
CA ALA A 27 6.64 19.38 -20.73
C ALA A 27 5.66 18.53 -21.57
N HIS A 28 5.31 17.34 -21.09
CA HIS A 28 4.43 16.39 -21.76
C HIS A 28 2.93 16.64 -21.52
N VAL A 29 2.57 17.56 -20.62
CA VAL A 29 1.18 17.91 -20.29
C VAL A 29 0.90 19.35 -20.74
N SER A 30 -0.26 19.62 -21.33
CA SER A 30 -0.65 20.96 -21.79
C SER A 30 -1.05 21.89 -20.62
N ASP A 31 -0.97 23.21 -20.80
CA ASP A 31 -1.42 24.17 -19.78
C ASP A 31 -2.92 24.09 -19.54
N GLY A 32 -3.72 23.85 -20.58
CA GLY A 32 -5.17 23.66 -20.45
C GLY A 32 -5.51 22.46 -19.56
N THR A 33 -4.82 21.35 -19.79
CA THR A 33 -4.98 20.13 -18.98
C THR A 33 -4.57 20.32 -17.53
N LEU A 34 -3.49 21.07 -17.25
CA LEU A 34 -3.10 21.38 -15.87
C LEU A 34 -4.17 22.21 -15.16
N ARG A 35 -4.77 23.19 -15.85
CA ARG A 35 -5.89 23.98 -15.30
C ARG A 35 -7.14 23.14 -15.06
N GLU A 36 -7.48 22.24 -15.99
CA GLU A 36 -8.59 21.28 -15.82
C GLU A 36 -8.40 20.36 -14.60
N LEU A 37 -7.14 20.05 -14.26
CA LEU A 37 -6.77 19.32 -13.05
C LEU A 37 -6.74 20.18 -11.78
N GLY A 38 -7.12 21.46 -11.85
CA GLY A 38 -7.21 22.36 -10.71
C GLY A 38 -5.90 23.09 -10.37
N ILE A 39 -4.90 23.11 -11.27
CA ILE A 39 -3.68 23.90 -11.08
C ILE A 39 -3.95 25.36 -11.44
N ASP A 40 -3.70 26.27 -10.49
CA ASP A 40 -3.85 27.71 -10.72
C ASP A 40 -2.65 28.31 -11.48
N ASP A 41 -2.80 29.52 -12.03
CA ASP A 41 -1.77 30.13 -12.87
C ASP A 41 -0.44 30.40 -12.14
N GLN A 42 -0.46 30.58 -10.80
CA GLN A 42 0.76 30.80 -10.02
C GLN A 42 1.54 29.49 -9.87
N VAL A 43 0.85 28.39 -9.54
CA VAL A 43 1.45 27.06 -9.46
C VAL A 43 1.83 26.54 -10.84
N LEU A 44 1.07 26.87 -11.88
CA LEU A 44 1.37 26.55 -13.28
C LEU A 44 2.72 27.15 -13.68
N ARG A 45 2.96 28.42 -13.35
CA ARG A 45 4.23 29.10 -13.60
C ARG A 45 5.40 28.37 -12.93
N ALA A 46 5.25 28.00 -11.66
CA ALA A 46 6.26 27.24 -10.94
C ALA A 46 6.48 25.84 -11.55
N ALA A 47 5.40 25.11 -11.85
CA ALA A 47 5.42 23.80 -12.49
C ALA A 47 6.19 23.82 -13.82
N ARG A 48 6.05 24.88 -14.61
CA ARG A 48 6.77 25.06 -15.88
C ARG A 48 8.26 25.36 -15.71
N SER A 49 8.73 25.62 -14.50
CA SER A 49 10.15 25.79 -14.18
C SER A 49 10.81 24.51 -13.66
N PHE A 50 10.05 23.47 -13.29
CA PHE A 50 10.62 22.23 -12.77
C PHE A 50 11.21 21.33 -13.87
N VAL A 51 12.45 20.90 -13.64
CA VAL A 51 13.25 20.04 -14.51
C VAL A 51 13.22 18.58 -14.03
N ASP A 52 13.13 18.36 -12.71
CA ASP A 52 13.12 17.04 -12.08
C ASP A 52 12.22 16.98 -10.83
N LYS A 53 12.05 15.76 -10.29
CA LYS A 53 11.23 15.51 -9.11
C LYS A 53 11.81 16.14 -7.83
N ALA A 54 13.12 16.30 -7.74
CA ALA A 54 13.76 16.89 -6.56
C ALA A 54 13.41 18.37 -6.43
N GLN A 55 13.29 19.08 -7.55
CA GLN A 55 12.78 20.45 -7.58
C GLN A 55 11.31 20.52 -7.16
N LEU A 56 10.46 19.60 -7.62
CA LEU A 56 9.06 19.55 -7.15
C LEU A 56 8.96 19.31 -5.64
N GLU A 57 9.79 18.42 -5.08
CA GLU A 57 9.85 18.17 -3.64
C GLU A 57 10.33 19.38 -2.84
N ALA A 58 11.30 20.14 -3.36
CA ALA A 58 11.79 21.38 -2.73
C ALA A 58 10.71 22.46 -2.60
N PHE A 59 9.69 22.44 -3.47
CA PHE A 59 8.55 23.37 -3.44
C PHE A 59 7.31 22.82 -2.72
N SER A 60 7.41 21.61 -2.16
CA SER A 60 6.28 20.90 -1.54
C SER A 60 5.64 21.67 -0.37
N THR A 61 6.38 22.54 0.31
CA THR A 61 5.88 23.30 1.46
C THR A 61 5.26 24.65 1.09
N GLN A 62 5.50 25.13 -0.14
CA GLN A 62 5.01 26.40 -0.67
C GLN A 62 3.80 26.24 -1.60
N LEU A 63 3.56 25.02 -2.10
CA LEU A 63 2.43 24.70 -2.98
C LEU A 63 1.17 24.30 -2.19
N PRO A 64 -0.04 24.65 -2.69
CA PRO A 64 -1.29 24.07 -2.18
C PRO A 64 -1.26 22.54 -2.25
N GLU A 65 -1.67 21.83 -1.17
CA GLU A 65 -1.55 20.37 -1.05
C GLU A 65 -2.31 19.64 -2.18
N ASP A 66 -3.46 20.18 -2.55
CA ASP A 66 -4.33 19.66 -3.59
C ASP A 66 -3.68 19.72 -4.98
N GLN A 67 -2.99 20.82 -5.29
CA GLN A 67 -2.27 21.05 -6.54
C GLN A 67 -0.91 20.35 -6.57
N LEU A 68 -0.21 20.29 -5.42
CA LEU A 68 1.00 19.50 -5.27
C LEU A 68 0.74 18.02 -5.53
N GLU A 69 -0.36 17.47 -5.02
CA GLU A 69 -0.72 16.07 -5.24
C GLU A 69 -0.96 15.78 -6.74
N VAL A 70 -1.64 16.68 -7.45
CA VAL A 70 -1.80 16.59 -8.92
C VAL A 70 -0.45 16.58 -9.64
N LEU A 71 0.44 17.52 -9.32
CA LEU A 71 1.78 17.60 -9.92
C LEU A 71 2.64 16.38 -9.58
N GLN A 72 2.54 15.83 -8.38
CA GLN A 72 3.25 14.62 -7.98
C GLN A 72 2.79 13.40 -8.80
N TYR A 73 1.49 13.23 -9.02
CA TYR A 73 0.99 12.13 -9.85
C TYR A 73 1.43 12.28 -11.31
N LEU A 74 1.38 13.47 -11.88
CA LEU A 74 1.89 13.71 -13.24
C LEU A 74 3.41 13.46 -13.34
N ALA A 75 4.18 13.84 -12.32
CA ALA A 75 5.63 13.62 -12.29
C ALA A 75 6.00 12.13 -12.19
N GLU A 76 5.11 11.31 -11.61
CA GLU A 76 5.24 9.86 -11.53
C GLU A 76 4.78 9.14 -12.83
N GLY A 77 4.32 9.88 -13.84
CA GLY A 77 3.98 9.36 -15.16
C GLY A 77 2.54 8.86 -15.32
N PHE A 78 1.66 9.21 -14.37
CA PHE A 78 0.22 8.96 -14.54
C PHE A 78 -0.37 9.88 -15.61
N GLY A 79 -1.30 9.37 -16.40
CA GLY A 79 -1.97 10.14 -17.44
C GLY A 79 -2.94 11.18 -16.85
N PRO A 80 -3.16 12.34 -17.51
CA PRO A 80 -4.08 13.37 -17.00
C PRO A 80 -5.49 12.86 -16.65
N GLU A 81 -6.04 11.97 -17.46
CA GLU A 81 -7.34 11.34 -17.22
C GLU A 81 -7.38 10.50 -15.93
N GLU A 82 -6.28 9.82 -15.62
CA GLU A 82 -6.14 9.04 -14.38
C GLU A 82 -6.07 9.95 -13.16
N VAL A 83 -5.30 11.05 -13.28
CA VAL A 83 -5.20 12.06 -12.22
C VAL A 83 -6.54 12.75 -11.97
N TYR A 84 -7.28 13.09 -13.03
CA TYR A 84 -8.62 13.66 -12.90
C TYR A 84 -9.56 12.71 -12.15
N ARG A 85 -9.62 11.44 -12.57
CA ARG A 85 -10.50 10.43 -11.93
C ARG A 85 -10.13 10.16 -10.48
N ASP A 86 -8.85 9.97 -10.18
CA ASP A 86 -8.40 9.41 -8.89
C ASP A 86 -8.09 10.47 -7.84
N VAL A 87 -7.81 11.72 -8.26
CA VAL A 87 -7.42 12.81 -7.37
C VAL A 87 -8.47 13.93 -7.39
N VAL A 88 -8.89 14.39 -8.57
CA VAL A 88 -9.76 15.56 -8.71
C VAL A 88 -11.24 15.21 -8.47
N ALA A 89 -11.75 14.18 -9.14
CA ALA A 89 -13.16 13.78 -9.07
C ALA A 89 -13.56 13.23 -7.68
N VAL A 90 -12.65 12.58 -6.98
CA VAL A 90 -12.86 12.07 -5.60
C VAL A 90 -13.05 13.20 -4.58
N ARG A 91 -12.58 14.42 -4.90
CA ARG A 91 -12.67 15.59 -4.04
C ARG A 91 -13.89 16.48 -4.33
N ARG A 92 -14.68 16.18 -5.38
CA ARG A 92 -15.91 16.92 -5.67
C ARG A 92 -16.97 16.56 -4.62
N PRO A 93 -17.52 17.53 -3.87
CA PRO A 93 -18.65 17.27 -2.97
C PRO A 93 -19.83 16.66 -3.76
N ALA A 94 -20.55 15.71 -3.16
CA ALA A 94 -21.72 15.07 -3.79
C ALA A 94 -22.83 16.08 -4.20
N ASP A 95 -22.83 17.27 -3.60
CA ASP A 95 -23.81 18.34 -3.83
C ASP A 95 -23.31 19.48 -4.75
N ALA A 96 -22.18 19.31 -5.44
CA ALA A 96 -21.70 20.32 -6.39
C ALA A 96 -22.56 20.31 -7.67
N PRO A 97 -23.08 21.48 -8.14
CA PRO A 97 -23.92 21.53 -9.33
C PRO A 97 -23.23 20.95 -10.57
N ALA A 98 -24.03 20.36 -11.45
CA ALA A 98 -23.59 19.62 -12.65
C ALA A 98 -23.09 20.53 -13.80
N GLU A 99 -23.39 21.82 -13.74
CA GLU A 99 -22.94 22.82 -14.71
C GLU A 99 -21.52 23.31 -14.39
N PRO A 100 -20.70 23.69 -15.40
CA PRO A 100 -19.36 24.23 -15.16
C PRO A 100 -19.50 25.57 -14.44
N VAL A 101 -19.08 25.61 -13.18
CA VAL A 101 -18.93 26.88 -12.46
C VAL A 101 -17.69 27.55 -13.06
N GLU A 102 -17.84 28.77 -13.58
CA GLU A 102 -16.80 29.55 -14.30
C GLU A 102 -15.52 29.81 -13.49
N ASP A 103 -15.47 29.45 -12.21
CA ASP A 103 -14.28 29.55 -11.40
C ASP A 103 -14.13 28.37 -10.43
N LEU A 104 -13.48 27.31 -10.90
CA LEU A 104 -13.09 26.15 -10.10
C LEU A 104 -12.12 26.54 -8.97
N ALA A 105 -11.38 27.66 -9.10
CA ALA A 105 -10.45 28.12 -8.09
C ALA A 105 -11.17 28.67 -6.85
N THR A 106 -12.36 29.28 -6.99
CA THR A 106 -13.19 29.68 -5.82
C THR A 106 -13.80 28.46 -5.12
N VAL A 107 -14.12 27.40 -5.85
CA VAL A 107 -14.62 26.13 -5.27
C VAL A 107 -13.51 25.41 -4.49
N ILE A 108 -12.28 25.44 -5.01
CA ILE A 108 -11.08 24.92 -4.33
C ILE A 108 -10.77 25.76 -3.07
N ALA A 109 -10.86 27.10 -3.15
CA ALA A 109 -10.62 27.99 -2.01
C ALA A 109 -11.60 27.77 -0.83
N ASN A 110 -12.82 27.30 -1.12
CA ASN A 110 -13.85 27.02 -0.11
C ASN A 110 -13.84 25.55 0.38
N THR A 111 -13.00 24.69 -0.18
CA THR A 111 -12.88 23.29 0.25
C THR A 111 -11.84 23.18 1.35
N SER A 112 -12.26 23.34 2.59
CA SER A 112 -11.42 23.15 3.77
C SER A 112 -11.09 21.67 4.00
N ALA A 113 -10.25 21.08 3.17
CA ALA A 113 -9.61 19.79 3.41
C ALA A 113 -8.23 20.03 4.02
N ARG A 114 -8.17 19.87 5.35
CA ARG A 114 -7.02 20.19 6.21
C ARG A 114 -6.06 19.00 6.31
N ILE A 115 -4.81 19.12 5.85
CA ILE A 115 -3.60 18.66 6.56
C ILE A 115 -2.46 19.67 6.35
N ARG A 116 -1.99 20.28 7.46
CA ARG A 116 -1.01 21.37 7.52
C ARG A 116 0.34 20.79 8.00
N LEU A 117 1.41 21.10 7.29
CA LEU A 117 2.78 20.74 7.66
C LEU A 117 3.13 21.42 9.00
N VAL A 118 3.47 20.65 10.03
CA VAL A 118 3.80 21.17 11.36
C VAL A 118 5.25 21.63 11.37
N THR A 119 5.46 22.94 11.39
CA THR A 119 6.80 23.55 11.35
C THR A 119 7.08 24.50 12.51
N GLY A 120 6.23 24.53 13.56
CA GLY A 120 6.49 25.36 14.75
C GLY A 120 5.73 24.98 16.03
N PRO A 121 6.15 25.53 17.20
CA PRO A 121 5.68 25.12 18.54
C PRO A 121 4.19 25.36 18.81
N ARG A 122 3.57 26.34 18.14
CA ARG A 122 2.17 26.72 18.33
C ARG A 122 1.18 25.83 17.55
N GLU A 123 1.67 25.15 16.52
CA GLU A 123 0.90 24.16 15.73
C GLU A 123 0.95 22.75 16.36
N LEU A 124 1.98 22.49 17.19
CA LEU A 124 2.04 21.34 18.08
C LEU A 124 0.90 21.38 19.12
N GLU A 125 0.54 22.57 19.62
CA GLU A 125 -0.56 22.77 20.59
C GLU A 125 -1.93 22.40 20.00
N GLU A 126 -2.29 22.85 18.78
CA GLU A 126 -3.57 22.48 18.13
C GLU A 126 -3.63 21.01 17.70
N ALA A 127 -2.50 20.39 17.33
CA ALA A 127 -2.46 18.97 17.02
C ALA A 127 -2.65 18.10 18.29
N LEU A 128 -2.14 18.56 19.43
CA LEU A 128 -2.37 17.98 20.75
C LEU A 128 -3.84 18.10 21.21
N GLU A 129 -4.65 18.98 20.62
CA GLU A 129 -6.08 19.12 20.93
C GLU A 129 -6.97 18.03 20.30
N LYS A 130 -6.48 17.27 19.30
CA LYS A 130 -7.23 16.14 18.74
C LYS A 130 -7.18 14.95 19.70
N PRO A 131 -8.28 14.19 19.86
CA PRO A 131 -8.28 12.97 20.66
C PRO A 131 -7.16 12.03 20.18
N PHE A 132 -6.40 11.46 21.11
CA PHE A 132 -5.26 10.57 20.85
C PHE A 132 -5.55 9.45 19.82
N ALA A 133 -6.82 9.05 19.69
CA ALA A 133 -7.29 8.10 18.68
C ALA A 133 -7.02 8.53 17.23
N ALA A 134 -7.12 9.83 16.90
CA ALA A 134 -6.89 10.35 15.55
C ALA A 134 -5.42 10.21 15.10
N TRP A 135 -4.49 10.24 16.05
CA TRP A 135 -3.06 10.03 15.78
C TRP A 135 -2.74 8.59 15.39
N ARG A 136 -3.49 7.61 15.93
CA ARG A 136 -3.26 6.18 15.66
C ARG A 136 -3.58 5.77 14.22
N VAL A 137 -4.39 6.57 13.52
CA VAL A 137 -4.84 6.31 12.15
C VAL A 137 -4.24 7.27 11.12
N PHE A 138 -3.32 8.15 11.52
CA PHE A 138 -2.72 9.13 10.61
C PHE A 138 -1.85 8.45 9.54
N LEU A 139 -2.20 8.69 8.26
CA LEU A 139 -1.42 8.23 7.11
C LEU A 139 -0.51 9.36 6.61
N HIS A 140 0.80 9.13 6.63
CA HIS A 140 1.74 10.11 6.11
C HIS A 140 1.59 10.24 4.57
N PRO A 141 1.70 11.44 3.99
CA PRO A 141 1.54 11.64 2.53
C PRO A 141 2.36 10.68 1.66
N SER A 142 3.62 10.41 2.04
CA SER A 142 4.48 9.46 1.30
C SER A 142 3.98 8.01 1.27
N GLN A 143 3.05 7.63 2.16
CA GLN A 143 2.43 6.32 2.21
C GLN A 143 1.14 6.23 1.37
N ARG A 144 0.54 7.37 1.00
CA ARG A 144 -0.71 7.42 0.19
C ARG A 144 -0.55 6.68 -1.12
N ARG A 145 0.62 6.80 -1.78
CA ARG A 145 0.93 6.07 -3.03
C ARG A 145 0.73 4.56 -2.90
N VAL A 146 1.05 3.97 -1.73
CA VAL A 146 0.92 2.53 -1.52
C VAL A 146 -0.49 2.16 -1.07
N ALA A 147 -1.09 2.98 -0.20
CA ALA A 147 -2.40 2.72 0.37
C ALA A 147 -3.55 2.94 -0.62
N HIS A 148 -3.50 4.00 -1.42
CA HIS A 148 -4.60 4.46 -2.27
C HIS A 148 -4.44 4.14 -3.75
N ARG A 149 -3.44 3.33 -4.12
CA ARG A 149 -3.26 2.91 -5.52
C ARG A 149 -4.46 2.11 -6.03
N VAL A 150 -5.11 2.50 -7.11
CA VAL A 150 -6.32 1.81 -7.60
C VAL A 150 -6.17 0.29 -7.71
N SER A 151 -5.08 -0.17 -8.35
CA SER A 151 -4.79 -1.59 -8.50
C SER A 151 -3.28 -1.85 -8.56
N TYR A 152 -2.93 -3.11 -8.35
CA TYR A 152 -1.59 -3.63 -8.60
C TYR A 152 -1.70 -4.75 -9.63
N GLY A 153 -0.76 -4.82 -10.58
CA GLY A 153 -0.74 -5.86 -11.63
C GLY A 153 -0.34 -7.26 -11.13
N GLY A 154 -0.34 -7.48 -9.82
CA GLY A 154 0.11 -8.71 -9.19
C GLY A 154 0.45 -8.51 -7.71
N PRO A 155 1.10 -9.52 -7.08
CA PRO A 155 1.55 -9.43 -5.70
C PRO A 155 2.53 -8.27 -5.51
N VAL A 156 2.37 -7.54 -4.40
CA VAL A 156 3.23 -6.39 -4.06
C VAL A 156 3.77 -6.53 -2.67
N GLN A 157 5.07 -6.28 -2.55
CA GLN A 157 5.77 -6.19 -1.28
C GLN A 157 6.05 -4.73 -0.94
N VAL A 158 5.69 -4.34 0.28
CA VAL A 158 5.95 -3.00 0.82
C VAL A 158 6.98 -3.13 1.92
N THR A 159 8.13 -2.49 1.74
CA THR A 159 9.23 -2.47 2.71
C THR A 159 9.40 -1.08 3.31
N GLY A 160 9.83 -1.03 4.56
CA GLY A 160 10.12 0.21 5.26
C GLY A 160 10.74 -0.09 6.62
N GLY A 161 11.56 0.82 7.12
CA GLY A 161 12.23 0.68 8.42
C GLY A 161 11.25 0.54 9.59
N PRO A 162 11.73 0.19 10.80
CA PRO A 162 10.92 0.25 12.01
C PRO A 162 10.25 1.62 12.17
N GLY A 163 9.00 1.66 12.63
CA GLY A 163 8.28 2.90 12.89
C GLY A 163 7.75 3.67 11.66
N THR A 164 8.05 3.25 10.43
CA THR A 164 7.64 3.99 9.20
C THR A 164 6.16 3.81 8.81
N GLY A 165 5.26 3.53 9.77
CA GLY A 165 3.81 3.49 9.56
C GLY A 165 3.26 2.46 8.55
N LYS A 166 4.01 1.38 8.23
CA LYS A 166 3.56 0.31 7.31
C LYS A 166 2.20 -0.25 7.67
N THR A 167 1.97 -0.45 8.97
CA THR A 167 0.71 -0.96 9.50
C THR A 167 -0.45 -0.02 9.21
N VAL A 168 -0.25 1.29 9.41
CA VAL A 168 -1.27 2.30 9.10
C VAL A 168 -1.54 2.35 7.60
N ALA A 169 -0.50 2.30 6.77
CA ALA A 169 -0.64 2.21 5.32
C ALA A 169 -1.45 0.99 4.87
N ALA A 170 -1.28 -0.17 5.53
CA ALA A 170 -2.08 -1.36 5.27
C ALA A 170 -3.56 -1.17 5.66
N LEU A 171 -3.86 -0.53 6.80
CA LEU A 171 -5.25 -0.27 7.20
C LEU A 171 -5.94 0.71 6.25
N HIS A 172 -5.25 1.76 5.82
CA HIS A 172 -5.74 2.66 4.79
C HIS A 172 -5.94 1.97 3.44
N ARG A 173 -5.09 0.99 3.12
CA ARG A 173 -5.30 0.12 1.96
C ARG A 173 -6.60 -0.66 2.06
N VAL A 174 -6.91 -1.23 3.23
CA VAL A 174 -8.18 -1.92 3.47
C VAL A 174 -9.37 -0.99 3.26
N LYS A 175 -9.38 0.20 3.91
CA LYS A 175 -10.45 1.20 3.73
C LYS A 175 -10.63 1.57 2.25
N HIS A 176 -9.54 1.81 1.54
CA HIS A 176 -9.57 2.14 0.12
C HIS A 176 -10.16 1.00 -0.74
N LEU A 177 -9.82 -0.26 -0.44
CA LEU A 177 -10.36 -1.42 -1.18
C LEU A 177 -11.87 -1.62 -0.92
N LEU A 178 -12.32 -1.42 0.32
CA LEU A 178 -13.73 -1.53 0.69
C LEU A 178 -14.61 -0.51 -0.05
N GLY A 179 -14.15 0.74 -0.15
CA GLY A 179 -14.89 1.81 -0.84
C GLY A 179 -14.99 1.61 -2.36
N ARG A 180 -14.13 0.78 -2.95
CA ARG A 180 -14.11 0.54 -4.41
C ARG A 180 -14.88 -0.69 -4.85
N SER A 181 -15.07 -1.65 -3.96
CA SER A 181 -15.75 -2.90 -4.28
C SER A 181 -16.88 -3.08 -3.30
N PRO A 182 -18.14 -2.74 -3.64
CA PRO A 182 -19.27 -2.80 -2.72
C PRO A 182 -19.45 -4.18 -2.07
N GLU A 183 -19.21 -5.25 -2.84
CA GLU A 183 -19.29 -6.65 -2.39
C GLU A 183 -17.92 -7.25 -1.98
N GLY A 184 -16.85 -6.45 -2.07
CA GLY A 184 -15.50 -6.92 -1.83
C GLY A 184 -15.29 -7.29 -0.37
N ARG A 185 -14.68 -8.46 -0.14
CA ARG A 185 -14.17 -8.88 1.17
C ARG A 185 -12.66 -8.78 1.23
N VAL A 186 -12.14 -8.44 2.40
CA VAL A 186 -10.70 -8.25 2.61
C VAL A 186 -10.23 -9.14 3.76
N LEU A 187 -9.18 -9.93 3.51
CA LEU A 187 -8.47 -10.68 4.55
C LEU A 187 -7.20 -9.91 4.92
N LEU A 188 -7.11 -9.49 6.19
CA LEU A 188 -5.92 -8.86 6.76
C LEU A 188 -5.30 -9.79 7.81
N THR A 189 -4.13 -10.34 7.50
CA THR A 189 -3.42 -11.25 8.42
C THR A 189 -2.28 -10.57 9.16
N THR A 190 -2.11 -10.92 10.43
CA THR A 190 -0.98 -10.51 11.28
C THR A 190 -0.42 -11.68 12.08
N TYR A 191 0.56 -11.42 12.94
CA TYR A 191 1.32 -12.46 13.63
C TYR A 191 0.63 -13.02 14.88
N THR A 192 -0.04 -12.18 15.68
CA THR A 192 -0.68 -12.62 16.93
C THR A 192 -2.14 -12.22 17.00
N ASN A 193 -2.94 -12.97 17.78
CA ASN A 193 -4.34 -12.65 18.01
C ASN A 193 -4.52 -11.28 18.68
N ALA A 194 -3.61 -10.88 19.57
CA ALA A 194 -3.63 -9.58 20.21
C ALA A 194 -3.40 -8.44 19.19
N LEU A 195 -2.46 -8.62 18.26
CA LEU A 195 -2.26 -7.66 17.17
C LEU A 195 -3.49 -7.62 16.25
N ALA A 196 -4.10 -8.78 15.96
CA ALA A 196 -5.29 -8.84 15.11
C ALA A 196 -6.46 -8.05 15.73
N ALA A 197 -6.71 -8.25 17.02
CA ALA A 197 -7.72 -7.49 17.76
C ALA A 197 -7.43 -5.99 17.74
N GLY A 198 -6.20 -5.58 18.03
CA GLY A 198 -5.81 -4.17 18.00
C GLY A 198 -5.92 -3.53 16.61
N LEU A 199 -5.61 -4.28 15.54
CA LEU A 199 -5.80 -3.80 14.16
C LEU A 199 -7.28 -3.65 13.81
N ARG A 200 -8.13 -4.56 14.29
CA ARG A 200 -9.58 -4.47 14.08
C ARG A 200 -10.18 -3.24 14.76
N GLU A 201 -9.74 -2.92 15.98
CA GLU A 201 -10.14 -1.69 16.68
C GLU A 201 -9.72 -0.43 15.92
N ILE A 202 -8.46 -0.36 15.48
CA ILE A 202 -7.94 0.79 14.71
C ILE A 202 -8.67 0.91 13.37
N LEU A 203 -8.99 -0.21 12.72
CA LEU A 203 -9.76 -0.22 11.49
C LEU A 203 -11.19 0.28 11.72
N GLY A 204 -11.86 -0.13 12.80
CA GLY A 204 -13.18 0.37 13.17
C GLY A 204 -13.19 1.89 13.35
N LEU A 205 -12.17 2.44 14.01
CA LEU A 205 -11.98 3.90 14.13
C LEU A 205 -11.79 4.56 12.75
N LEU A 206 -11.01 3.94 11.86
CA LEU A 206 -10.73 4.46 10.52
C LEU A 206 -11.97 4.40 9.61
N LEU A 207 -12.89 3.47 9.86
CA LEU A 207 -14.17 3.31 9.19
C LEU A 207 -15.30 4.07 9.89
N ASP A 208 -14.98 4.98 10.81
CA ASP A 208 -15.94 5.81 11.53
C ASP A 208 -17.02 5.00 12.29
N GLY A 209 -16.69 3.77 12.70
CA GLY A 209 -17.60 2.86 13.40
C GLY A 209 -18.59 2.10 12.51
N ASP A 210 -18.40 2.11 11.19
CA ASP A 210 -19.25 1.35 10.26
C ASP A 210 -19.04 -0.16 10.39
N GLU A 211 -19.97 -0.81 11.11
CA GLU A 211 -19.95 -2.25 11.37
C GLU A 211 -20.22 -3.09 10.10
N GLU A 212 -20.94 -2.56 9.10
CA GLU A 212 -21.19 -3.28 7.85
C GLU A 212 -19.91 -3.39 7.02
N LEU A 213 -19.16 -2.30 6.93
CA LEU A 213 -17.83 -2.31 6.32
C LEU A 213 -16.85 -3.17 7.11
N LEU A 214 -16.88 -3.10 8.45
CA LEU A 214 -15.99 -3.89 9.29
C LEU A 214 -16.28 -5.39 9.23
N ALA A 215 -17.55 -5.79 9.05
CA ALA A 215 -17.96 -7.19 8.87
C ALA A 215 -17.44 -7.80 7.55
N ARG A 216 -17.07 -6.96 6.58
CA ARG A 216 -16.46 -7.39 5.31
C ARG A 216 -14.95 -7.62 5.41
N VAL A 217 -14.35 -7.34 6.57
CA VAL A 217 -12.93 -7.53 6.82
C VAL A 217 -12.67 -8.60 7.88
N ASP A 218 -11.99 -9.66 7.45
CA ASP A 218 -11.45 -10.68 8.34
C ASP A 218 -10.05 -10.25 8.80
N VAL A 219 -9.94 -9.79 10.05
CA VAL A 219 -8.64 -9.46 10.67
C VAL A 219 -8.22 -10.60 11.60
N THR A 220 -7.18 -11.34 11.23
CA THR A 220 -6.84 -12.61 11.92
C THR A 220 -5.36 -12.97 11.80
N THR A 221 -4.95 -14.14 12.31
CA THR A 221 -3.64 -14.74 12.04
C THR A 221 -3.76 -15.77 10.93
N VAL A 222 -2.63 -16.08 10.27
CA VAL A 222 -2.60 -17.11 9.22
C VAL A 222 -3.05 -18.46 9.77
N ASP A 223 -2.58 -18.83 10.97
CA ASP A 223 -2.93 -20.11 11.61
C ASP A 223 -4.42 -20.19 11.96
N ALA A 224 -4.99 -19.12 12.54
CA ALA A 224 -6.40 -19.09 12.88
C ALA A 224 -7.29 -19.16 11.62
N TYR A 225 -6.91 -18.45 10.56
CA TYR A 225 -7.60 -18.52 9.28
C TYR A 225 -7.55 -19.93 8.69
N ALA A 226 -6.36 -20.53 8.60
CA ALA A 226 -6.18 -21.87 8.07
C ALA A 226 -6.97 -22.92 8.86
N HIS A 227 -6.94 -22.84 10.19
CA HIS A 227 -7.73 -23.71 11.06
C HIS A 227 -9.23 -23.54 10.83
N GLY A 228 -9.70 -22.30 10.64
CA GLY A 228 -11.08 -22.00 10.29
C GLY A 228 -11.52 -22.65 8.98
N VAL A 229 -10.70 -22.55 7.94
CA VAL A 229 -10.97 -23.18 6.63
C VAL A 229 -11.05 -24.71 6.74
N VAL A 230 -10.12 -25.33 7.47
CA VAL A 230 -10.13 -26.79 7.68
C VAL A 230 -11.38 -27.20 8.45
N ARG A 231 -11.74 -26.48 9.52
CA ARG A 231 -12.93 -26.76 10.31
C ARG A 231 -14.22 -26.64 9.50
N ALA A 232 -14.30 -25.66 8.59
CA ALA A 232 -15.49 -25.48 7.76
C ALA A 232 -15.68 -26.59 6.71
N ARG A 233 -14.60 -27.27 6.30
CA ARG A 233 -14.62 -28.29 5.24
C ARG A 233 -14.57 -29.73 5.74
N SER A 234 -14.25 -29.93 7.01
CA SER A 234 -14.04 -31.26 7.58
C SER A 234 -15.08 -31.58 8.65
N ALA A 235 -15.62 -32.80 8.63
CA ALA A 235 -16.54 -33.28 9.67
C ALA A 235 -15.86 -33.40 11.05
N SER A 236 -14.54 -33.58 11.07
CA SER A 236 -13.70 -33.55 12.27
C SER A 236 -12.48 -32.65 12.03
N VAL A 237 -12.10 -31.86 13.03
CA VAL A 237 -10.91 -31.01 12.94
C VAL A 237 -9.68 -31.87 13.25
N PRO A 238 -8.79 -32.14 12.29
CA PRO A 238 -7.59 -32.91 12.55
C PRO A 238 -6.67 -32.13 13.49
N LYS A 239 -6.07 -32.83 14.46
CA LYS A 239 -5.06 -32.25 15.34
C LYS A 239 -3.77 -32.01 14.54
N PRO A 240 -3.25 -30.78 14.49
CA PRO A 240 -1.97 -30.52 13.83
C PRO A 240 -0.85 -31.30 14.51
N ALA A 241 -0.02 -31.98 13.73
CA ALA A 241 1.17 -32.64 14.25
C ALA A 241 2.19 -31.58 14.69
N GLY A 242 2.60 -31.64 15.95
CA GLY A 242 3.63 -30.75 16.49
C GLY A 242 5.04 -31.13 16.03
N ASP A 243 6.01 -30.23 16.23
CA ASP A 243 7.40 -30.41 15.77
C ASP A 243 8.03 -31.73 16.24
N ARG A 244 7.75 -32.15 17.49
CA ARG A 244 8.25 -33.41 18.05
C ARG A 244 7.66 -34.63 17.33
N GLU A 245 6.36 -34.61 17.10
CA GLU A 245 5.64 -35.69 16.43
C GLU A 245 6.05 -35.80 14.96
N GLN A 246 6.16 -34.67 14.26
CA GLN A 246 6.69 -34.62 12.90
C GLN A 246 8.10 -35.21 12.83
N ARG A 247 8.99 -34.84 13.77
CA ARG A 247 10.36 -35.39 13.81
C ARG A 247 10.36 -36.90 13.97
N GLN A 248 9.56 -37.42 14.90
CA GLN A 248 9.44 -38.86 15.14
C GLN A 248 8.90 -39.61 13.92
N LEU A 249 7.92 -39.03 13.22
CA LEU A 249 7.40 -39.60 11.97
C LEU A 249 8.50 -39.71 10.91
N TRP A 250 9.25 -38.63 10.67
CA TRP A 250 10.34 -38.66 9.67
C TRP A 250 11.47 -39.61 10.05
N GLU A 251 11.85 -39.68 11.33
CA GLU A 251 12.85 -40.65 11.81
C GLU A 251 12.40 -42.10 11.61
N LYS A 252 11.11 -42.37 11.87
CA LYS A 252 10.51 -43.69 11.62
C LYS A 252 10.52 -44.02 10.13
N THR A 253 10.12 -43.09 9.27
CA THR A 253 10.10 -43.25 7.81
C THR A 253 11.49 -43.54 7.25
N VAL A 254 12.52 -42.81 7.68
CA VAL A 254 13.92 -43.07 7.26
C VAL A 254 14.34 -44.50 7.61
N LYS A 255 14.06 -44.94 8.84
CA LYS A 255 14.40 -46.30 9.30
C LYS A 255 13.65 -47.38 8.52
N GLN A 256 12.35 -47.18 8.28
CA GLN A 256 11.52 -48.16 7.57
C GLN A 256 11.89 -48.32 6.10
N LEU A 257 12.25 -47.22 5.43
CA LEU A 257 12.61 -47.21 4.01
C LEU A 257 14.09 -47.51 3.75
N GLY A 258 14.92 -47.62 4.80
CA GLY A 258 16.38 -47.72 4.65
C GLY A 258 16.96 -46.53 3.86
N SER A 259 16.34 -45.36 3.98
CA SER A 259 16.63 -44.21 3.13
C SER A 259 18.02 -43.64 3.41
N PRO A 260 18.80 -43.27 2.38
CA PRO A 260 20.10 -42.60 2.57
C PRO A 260 19.95 -41.15 3.06
N PHE A 261 18.72 -40.63 3.15
CA PHE A 261 18.43 -39.26 3.55
C PHE A 261 18.11 -39.13 5.03
N THR A 262 18.49 -37.99 5.60
CA THR A 262 18.16 -37.67 7.01
C THR A 262 16.69 -37.28 7.17
N ALA A 263 16.13 -37.49 8.36
CA ALA A 263 14.78 -37.06 8.70
C ALA A 263 14.59 -35.54 8.49
N ARG A 264 15.60 -34.75 8.85
CA ARG A 264 15.63 -33.29 8.61
C ARG A 264 15.53 -32.96 7.12
N PHE A 265 16.26 -33.70 6.28
CA PHE A 265 16.23 -33.50 4.85
C PHE A 265 14.82 -33.76 4.29
N LEU A 266 14.21 -34.91 4.61
CA LEU A 266 12.87 -35.27 4.14
C LEU A 266 11.81 -34.27 4.60
N ALA A 267 11.87 -33.84 5.87
CA ALA A 267 10.96 -32.84 6.42
C ALA A 267 11.03 -31.52 5.64
N GLN A 268 12.23 -31.05 5.32
CA GLN A 268 12.41 -29.82 4.55
C GLN A 268 12.03 -30.01 3.07
N GLU A 269 12.30 -31.18 2.46
CA GLU A 269 11.87 -31.51 1.09
C GLU A 269 10.35 -31.47 0.99
N TYR A 270 9.65 -32.14 1.91
CA TYR A 270 8.20 -32.10 1.98
C TYR A 270 7.67 -30.67 2.17
N ARG A 271 8.23 -29.90 3.12
CA ARG A 271 7.73 -28.55 3.44
C ARG A 271 7.96 -27.52 2.33
N HIS A 272 9.14 -27.51 1.73
CA HIS A 272 9.54 -26.44 0.79
C HIS A 272 9.37 -26.80 -0.68
N VAL A 273 9.31 -28.09 -1.02
CA VAL A 273 9.14 -28.55 -2.40
C VAL A 273 7.72 -29.05 -2.61
N VAL A 274 7.32 -30.10 -1.89
CA VAL A 274 5.99 -30.72 -2.10
C VAL A 274 4.87 -29.76 -1.69
N LEU A 275 4.85 -29.32 -0.44
CA LEU A 275 3.85 -28.37 0.05
C LEU A 275 4.06 -26.96 -0.51
N GLY A 276 5.32 -26.50 -0.58
CA GLY A 276 5.65 -25.14 -1.01
C GLY A 276 5.30 -24.84 -2.47
N GLN A 277 5.27 -25.86 -3.35
CA GLN A 277 4.91 -25.73 -4.76
C GLN A 277 3.58 -26.42 -5.10
N ASP A 278 2.83 -26.88 -4.09
CA ASP A 278 1.55 -27.58 -4.21
C ASP A 278 1.58 -28.77 -5.20
N LEU A 279 2.60 -29.62 -5.08
CA LEU A 279 2.82 -30.74 -6.00
C LEU A 279 1.87 -31.91 -5.66
N ARG A 280 1.17 -32.42 -6.66
CA ARG A 280 0.10 -33.44 -6.49
C ARG A 280 0.42 -34.81 -7.08
N ASP A 281 1.48 -34.91 -7.85
CA ASP A 281 1.88 -36.15 -8.53
C ASP A 281 3.41 -36.30 -8.60
N LEU A 282 3.84 -37.50 -8.97
CA LEU A 282 5.25 -37.87 -9.02
C LEU A 282 6.01 -37.10 -10.10
N ASP A 283 5.41 -36.91 -11.27
CA ASP A 283 6.08 -36.25 -12.38
C ASP A 283 6.33 -34.76 -12.06
N ALA A 284 5.36 -34.10 -11.43
CA ALA A 284 5.50 -32.74 -10.90
C ALA A 284 6.60 -32.65 -9.84
N TYR A 285 6.71 -33.64 -8.95
CA TYR A 285 7.78 -33.71 -7.95
C TYR A 285 9.17 -33.90 -8.56
N LEU A 286 9.30 -34.71 -9.60
CA LEU A 286 10.53 -34.85 -10.37
C LEU A 286 10.80 -33.58 -11.20
N GLY A 287 9.78 -32.86 -11.68
CA GLY A 287 9.95 -31.60 -12.39
C GLY A 287 10.32 -30.41 -11.50
N ALA A 288 10.04 -30.48 -10.19
CA ALA A 288 10.05 -29.33 -9.30
C ALA A 288 11.40 -28.60 -9.17
N SER A 289 11.35 -27.27 -9.19
CA SER A 289 12.50 -26.39 -9.00
C SER A 289 12.97 -26.42 -7.54
N ARG A 290 14.27 -26.52 -7.32
CA ARG A 290 14.89 -26.54 -5.97
C ARG A 290 15.91 -25.41 -5.79
N ARG A 291 15.76 -24.33 -6.56
CA ARG A 291 16.68 -23.17 -6.54
C ARG A 291 16.78 -22.57 -5.13
N GLY A 292 17.99 -22.25 -4.69
CA GLY A 292 18.26 -21.56 -3.42
C GLY A 292 18.53 -22.46 -2.19
N ARG A 293 18.57 -23.79 -2.32
CA ARG A 293 18.80 -24.72 -1.18
C ARG A 293 20.24 -25.17 -0.94
N GLY A 294 21.22 -24.61 -1.64
CA GLY A 294 22.64 -24.93 -1.48
C GLY A 294 23.05 -26.27 -2.09
N THR A 295 22.51 -27.40 -1.61
CA THR A 295 22.79 -28.74 -2.17
C THR A 295 21.79 -29.13 -3.25
N GLY A 296 22.21 -29.07 -4.52
CA GLY A 296 21.41 -29.54 -5.64
C GLY A 296 21.21 -31.06 -5.60
N LEU A 297 19.97 -31.52 -5.55
CA LEU A 297 19.62 -32.93 -5.77
C LEU A 297 19.31 -33.16 -7.23
N GLY A 298 20.24 -33.82 -7.92
CA GLY A 298 20.01 -34.33 -9.28
C GLY A 298 18.87 -35.35 -9.30
N ALA A 299 18.20 -35.49 -10.45
CA ALA A 299 16.99 -36.30 -10.61
C ALA A 299 17.10 -37.74 -10.06
N ALA A 300 18.27 -38.36 -10.22
CA ALA A 300 18.55 -39.73 -9.76
C ALA A 300 18.71 -39.89 -8.24
N ARG A 301 18.88 -38.79 -7.48
CA ARG A 301 19.00 -38.81 -6.02
C ARG A 301 17.72 -38.35 -5.34
N ARG A 302 16.61 -38.26 -6.05
CA ARG A 302 15.34 -37.85 -5.45
C ARG A 302 14.73 -39.05 -4.73
N PRO A 303 14.34 -38.93 -3.45
CA PRO A 303 13.61 -39.99 -2.78
C PRO A 303 12.28 -40.21 -3.50
N PRO A 304 11.80 -41.47 -3.61
CA PRO A 304 10.43 -41.74 -4.04
C PRO A 304 9.43 -41.07 -3.08
N PRO A 305 8.23 -40.70 -3.56
CA PRO A 305 7.21 -40.04 -2.76
C PRO A 305 6.72 -40.92 -1.59
#